data_AF-A0A4P7X194-F1
#
_entry.id   AF-A0A4P7X194-F1
#
_cell.length_a   1.000
_cell.length_b   1.000
_cell.length_c   1.000
_cell.angle_alpha   90.00
_cell.angle_beta   90.00
_cell.angle_gamma   90.00
#
_symmetry.space_group_name_H-M   'P 1'
#
loop_
_entity.id
_entity.type
_entity.pdbx_description
1 polymer ?
#
loop_
_entity_poly.entity_id
_entity_poly.type
_entity_poly.pdbx_seq_one_letter_code
_entity_poly.pdbx_strand_id
1 'polypeptide(L)'
;MKYIIHIILVALCFGCNQSKKEVLIPEIEVTSEHGEFIDHFEKEFLASVNFLELDKPYLITAKLFDTFNLLSKEESEVLEVRDVFKANDTISKFGMALNLGFSKDFRSFVLYQFDEDKLMNYKLVNYTNDYQFIDAIAVSYYDLTSPINQTQTYVYNDKLFVLDKKTNKTKAYVLKGNGVFEAQPVPVKFNYLPLKQYQSLIDYTASLDQRVVKAKKGTIVKDSIGRKIGMFSYLQTVSVLDYADNKAKVIVHPETLKKDDNFYIDTSNIGYVLKKDLFDVYQDEVVIYKYEGLKVNGNTMPLIDLRELLQVKQIKLNKYLNSVIKKPHIVNVTDSYKMGKRVTLIAENGKQVTFKDSTFATEYNPTKTYSVSEDSNFDNTFVVHSQMIFDYKRLVFVSKINGEQLDTYAGGYPHVSPNKKYVISVDYDVECPSQRTVFIDKITNNKIIKGVEIYYNLEDNNEYIDLEKTTDTNEIYWLSNTEFIIKFWGATECYSDSENYFYYKYKIKQPLLDLLEVK
;
A
#
# COMPACT_ATOMS: atom_id res chain seq x y z
N MET A 1 -52.50 -9.54 28.83
CA MET A 1 -51.26 -8.82 29.17
C MET A 1 -50.11 -8.96 28.15
N LYS A 2 -50.09 -9.93 27.22
CA LYS A 2 -49.03 -10.02 26.18
C LYS A 2 -49.31 -9.21 24.90
N TYR A 3 -50.58 -8.92 24.58
CA TYR A 3 -50.96 -8.16 23.37
C TYR A 3 -50.77 -6.64 23.48
N ILE A 4 -50.83 -6.07 24.69
CA ILE A 4 -50.63 -4.62 24.91
C ILE A 4 -49.14 -4.24 24.74
N ILE A 5 -48.23 -5.15 25.06
CA ILE A 5 -46.78 -4.94 24.91
C ILE A 5 -46.37 -4.91 23.42
N HIS A 6 -47.05 -5.67 22.55
CA HIS A 6 -46.73 -5.70 21.12
C HIS A 6 -47.21 -4.44 20.38
N ILE A 7 -48.31 -3.82 20.81
CA ILE A 7 -48.80 -2.56 20.23
C ILE A 7 -47.87 -1.39 20.62
N ILE A 8 -47.35 -1.38 21.85
CA ILE A 8 -46.38 -0.36 22.31
C ILE A 8 -45.02 -0.52 21.59
N LEU A 9 -44.58 -1.76 21.32
CA LEU A 9 -43.35 -2.02 20.56
C LEU A 9 -43.47 -1.65 19.08
N VAL A 10 -44.62 -1.85 18.44
CA VAL A 10 -44.85 -1.41 17.05
C VAL A 10 -44.98 0.12 16.97
N ALA A 11 -45.58 0.78 17.96
CA ALA A 11 -45.60 2.24 18.04
C ALA A 11 -44.20 2.86 18.30
N LEU A 12 -43.31 2.14 19.01
CA LEU A 12 -41.91 2.53 19.18
C LEU A 12 -41.05 2.26 17.93
N CYS A 13 -41.40 1.28 17.10
CA CYS A 13 -40.68 0.96 15.87
C CYS A 13 -41.11 1.80 14.64
N PHE A 14 -42.27 2.48 14.68
CA PHE A 14 -42.70 3.42 13.62
C PHE A 14 -42.50 4.91 13.99
N GLY A 15 -41.92 5.19 15.16
CA GLY A 15 -41.68 6.55 15.66
C GLY A 15 -40.28 7.09 15.43
N CYS A 16 -39.60 6.77 14.32
CA CYS A 16 -38.36 7.43 13.90
C CYS A 16 -38.19 7.40 12.36
N ASN A 17 -39.28 7.59 11.62
CA ASN A 17 -39.12 8.33 10.37
C ASN A 17 -38.80 9.75 10.80
N GLN A 18 -37.58 10.20 10.50
CA GLN A 18 -37.22 11.59 10.50
C GLN A 18 -38.29 12.32 9.69
N SER A 19 -39.25 12.94 10.39
CA SER A 19 -39.81 14.15 9.84
C SER A 19 -38.59 15.03 9.61
N LYS A 20 -38.36 15.41 8.36
CA LYS A 20 -37.79 16.71 8.09
C LYS A 20 -38.68 17.69 8.84
N LYS A 21 -38.41 17.89 10.14
CA LYS A 21 -38.57 19.20 10.72
C LYS A 21 -37.71 20.04 9.80
N GLU A 22 -38.36 20.79 8.92
CA GLU A 22 -37.88 22.12 8.62
C GLU A 22 -37.38 22.65 9.96
N VAL A 23 -36.06 22.71 10.09
CA VAL A 23 -35.46 23.54 11.11
C VAL A 23 -35.90 24.91 10.67
N LEU A 24 -37.03 25.37 11.22
CA LEU A 24 -37.26 26.77 11.45
C LEU A 24 -35.98 27.22 12.13
N ILE A 25 -35.13 27.88 11.35
CA ILE A 25 -34.08 28.74 11.85
C ILE A 25 -34.79 29.54 12.94
N PRO A 26 -34.35 29.48 14.21
CA PRO A 26 -34.94 30.35 15.20
C PRO A 26 -34.80 31.75 14.64
N GLU A 27 -35.92 32.43 14.40
CA GLU A 27 -35.94 33.88 14.24
C GLU A 27 -35.28 34.42 15.50
N ILE A 28 -33.97 34.65 15.41
CA ILE A 28 -33.30 35.59 16.27
C ILE A 28 -33.97 36.89 15.87
N GLU A 29 -34.73 37.47 16.79
CA GLU A 29 -35.29 38.81 16.64
C GLU A 29 -34.09 39.74 16.42
N VAL A 30 -33.76 39.99 15.15
CA VAL A 30 -32.64 40.82 14.76
C VAL A 30 -33.04 42.25 15.10
N THR A 31 -32.56 42.73 16.24
CA THR A 31 -32.62 44.14 16.61
C THR A 31 -31.47 44.88 15.92
N SER A 32 -31.42 44.83 14.59
CA SER A 32 -30.46 45.58 13.77
C SER A 32 -31.19 46.48 12.77
N GLU A 33 -30.57 47.60 12.39
CA GLU A 33 -31.07 48.54 11.38
C GLU A 33 -31.26 47.94 9.97
N HIS A 34 -31.05 46.62 9.80
CA HIS A 34 -31.06 45.90 8.52
C HIS A 34 -32.00 44.68 8.48
N GLY A 35 -32.98 44.59 9.38
CA GLY A 35 -33.89 43.42 9.46
C GLY A 35 -34.57 43.03 8.14
N GLU A 36 -35.09 44.01 7.38
CA GLU A 36 -35.71 43.75 6.06
C GLU A 36 -34.70 43.25 5.02
N PHE A 37 -33.46 43.73 5.07
CA PHE A 37 -32.37 43.26 4.19
C PHE A 37 -32.02 41.80 4.48
N ILE A 38 -31.84 41.44 5.76
CA ILE A 38 -31.43 40.09 6.14
C ILE A 38 -32.46 39.05 5.71
N ASP A 39 -33.74 39.34 5.90
CA ASP A 39 -34.82 38.45 5.49
C ASP A 39 -34.85 38.20 3.98
N HIS A 40 -34.69 39.26 3.18
CA HIS A 40 -34.65 39.16 1.72
C HIS A 40 -33.38 38.47 1.23
N PHE A 41 -32.22 38.84 1.78
CA PHE A 41 -30.92 38.28 1.42
C PHE A 41 -30.83 36.78 1.72
N GLU A 42 -31.30 36.35 2.90
CA GLU A 42 -31.27 34.93 3.28
C GLU A 42 -32.26 34.09 2.48
N LYS A 43 -33.46 34.61 2.19
CA LYS A 43 -34.52 33.86 1.48
C LYS A 43 -34.33 33.85 -0.04
N GLU A 44 -33.87 34.94 -0.62
CA GLU A 44 -33.82 35.09 -2.09
C GLU A 44 -32.41 34.94 -2.65
N PHE A 45 -31.43 35.65 -2.11
CA PHE A 45 -30.07 35.62 -2.65
C PHE A 45 -29.29 34.37 -2.21
N LEU A 46 -29.20 34.07 -0.92
CA LEU A 46 -28.44 32.91 -0.44
C LEU A 46 -29.01 31.57 -0.94
N ALA A 47 -30.32 31.51 -1.20
CA ALA A 47 -30.94 30.34 -1.82
C ALA A 47 -30.42 30.08 -3.26
N SER A 48 -29.94 31.11 -3.95
CA SER A 48 -29.31 30.99 -5.28
C SER A 48 -27.83 30.62 -5.22
N VAL A 49 -27.19 30.70 -4.04
CA VAL A 49 -25.78 30.38 -3.83
C VAL A 49 -25.65 28.97 -3.26
N ASN A 50 -24.72 28.18 -3.82
CA ASN A 50 -24.43 26.85 -3.29
C ASN A 50 -23.93 26.93 -1.85
N PHE A 51 -24.64 26.24 -0.95
CA PHE A 51 -24.20 25.99 0.42
C PHE A 51 -23.35 24.72 0.48
N LEU A 52 -22.18 24.80 1.12
CA LEU A 52 -21.29 23.69 1.36
C LEU A 52 -21.02 23.54 2.86
N GLU A 53 -21.47 22.43 3.41
CA GLU A 53 -21.04 21.95 4.73
C GLU A 53 -19.65 21.31 4.60
N LEU A 54 -18.69 21.76 5.42
CA LEU A 54 -17.28 21.37 5.34
C LEU A 54 -16.97 20.09 6.14
N ASP A 55 -17.78 19.05 5.94
CA ASP A 55 -17.57 17.73 6.56
C ASP A 55 -16.36 16.98 5.96
N LYS A 56 -15.91 17.43 4.79
CA LYS A 56 -14.79 16.88 4.05
C LYS A 56 -13.93 18.00 3.50
N PRO A 57 -12.63 17.74 3.26
CA PRO A 57 -11.79 18.73 2.64
C PRO A 57 -12.30 19.18 1.27
N TYR A 58 -12.16 20.47 0.97
CA TYR A 58 -12.67 21.09 -0.25
C TYR A 58 -11.62 21.97 -0.93
N LEU A 59 -11.65 22.01 -2.27
CA LEU A 59 -10.77 22.84 -3.09
C LEU A 59 -11.54 24.06 -3.61
N ILE A 60 -11.23 25.23 -3.09
CA ILE A 60 -11.68 26.53 -3.60
C ILE A 60 -10.78 26.93 -4.77
N THR A 61 -11.35 27.01 -5.96
CA THR A 61 -10.63 27.38 -7.18
C THR A 61 -11.59 28.01 -8.19
N ALA A 62 -11.14 29.11 -8.83
CA ALA A 62 -11.90 29.80 -9.87
C ALA A 62 -12.43 28.89 -11.00
N LYS A 63 -11.75 27.77 -11.28
CA LYS A 63 -12.21 26.77 -12.28
C LYS A 63 -13.50 26.02 -11.93
N LEU A 64 -13.91 26.00 -10.66
CA LEU A 64 -15.08 25.27 -10.18
C LEU A 64 -16.30 26.17 -9.96
N PHE A 65 -16.15 27.48 -10.12
CA PHE A 65 -17.21 28.43 -9.82
C PHE A 65 -17.89 28.92 -11.09
N ASP A 66 -19.20 28.73 -11.14
CA ASP A 66 -20.08 29.33 -12.12
C ASP A 66 -20.44 30.75 -11.64
N THR A 67 -19.99 31.78 -12.36
CA THR A 67 -20.00 33.18 -11.92
C THR A 67 -21.29 33.90 -12.29
N PHE A 68 -22.43 33.45 -11.76
CA PHE A 68 -23.75 34.01 -12.12
C PHE A 68 -24.46 34.77 -10.99
N ASN A 69 -24.04 34.60 -9.73
CA ASN A 69 -24.66 35.25 -8.58
C ASN A 69 -23.98 36.58 -8.29
N LEU A 70 -24.46 37.65 -8.94
CA LEU A 70 -24.00 39.02 -8.75
C LEU A 70 -24.76 39.68 -7.60
N LEU A 71 -24.01 40.36 -6.73
CA LEU A 71 -24.60 41.14 -5.64
C LEU A 71 -25.23 42.41 -6.19
N SER A 72 -26.39 42.76 -5.68
CA SER A 72 -27.04 44.05 -5.88
C SER A 72 -26.20 45.17 -5.24
N LYS A 73 -26.57 46.43 -5.54
CA LYS A 73 -25.91 47.59 -4.93
C LYS A 73 -26.07 47.58 -3.41
N GLU A 74 -27.28 47.31 -2.93
CA GLU A 74 -27.61 47.26 -1.50
C GLU A 74 -26.85 46.13 -0.80
N GLU A 75 -26.83 44.93 -1.39
CA GLU A 75 -26.08 43.78 -0.84
C GLU A 75 -24.57 44.06 -0.79
N SER A 76 -24.03 44.72 -1.81
CA SER A 76 -22.62 45.10 -1.86
C SER A 76 -22.26 46.13 -0.78
N GLU A 77 -23.19 47.03 -0.45
CA GLU A 77 -23.04 48.04 0.60
C GLU A 77 -23.10 47.40 1.99
N VAL A 78 -24.10 46.56 2.26
CA VAL A 78 -24.25 45.90 3.58
C VAL A 78 -23.12 44.93 3.86
N LEU A 79 -22.67 44.15 2.87
CA LEU A 79 -21.53 43.24 3.03
C LEU A 79 -20.17 43.94 2.95
N GLU A 80 -20.14 45.27 2.80
CA GLU A 80 -18.92 46.09 2.70
C GLU A 80 -17.93 45.58 1.63
N VAL A 81 -18.43 44.97 0.55
CA VAL A 81 -17.59 44.16 -0.36
C VAL A 81 -16.52 45.01 -1.05
N ARG A 82 -16.81 46.28 -1.32
CA ARG A 82 -15.85 47.22 -1.90
C ARG A 82 -14.64 47.43 -0.98
N ASP A 83 -14.86 47.54 0.33
CA ASP A 83 -13.78 47.71 1.31
C ASP A 83 -13.03 46.39 1.51
N VAL A 84 -13.74 45.26 1.55
CA VAL A 84 -13.14 43.93 1.57
C VAL A 84 -12.16 43.75 0.42
N PHE A 85 -12.52 44.17 -0.80
CA PHE A 85 -11.66 44.06 -1.98
C PHE A 85 -10.71 45.24 -2.19
N LYS A 86 -10.87 46.35 -1.44
CA LYS A 86 -10.16 47.63 -1.65
C LYS A 86 -10.35 48.18 -3.07
N ALA A 87 -11.58 48.07 -3.59
CA ALA A 87 -11.94 48.47 -4.94
C ALA A 87 -12.42 49.93 -4.96
N ASN A 88 -11.57 50.81 -5.50
CA ASN A 88 -11.85 52.25 -5.59
C ASN A 88 -12.54 52.67 -6.90
N ASP A 89 -12.78 51.72 -7.81
CA ASP A 89 -13.38 51.95 -9.12
C ASP A 89 -14.89 51.67 -9.13
N THR A 90 -15.61 52.31 -10.04
CA THR A 90 -17.07 52.14 -10.16
C THR A 90 -17.48 51.02 -11.13
N ILE A 91 -16.52 50.36 -11.79
CA ILE A 91 -16.78 49.41 -12.89
C ILE A 91 -16.75 47.95 -12.42
N SER A 92 -16.07 47.66 -11.31
CA SER A 92 -16.01 46.33 -10.72
C SER A 92 -17.39 45.84 -10.31
N LYS A 93 -17.69 44.60 -10.70
CA LYS A 93 -18.87 43.86 -10.25
C LYS A 93 -18.46 42.90 -9.15
N PHE A 94 -19.35 42.69 -8.19
CA PHE A 94 -19.13 41.80 -7.06
C PHE A 94 -20.17 40.70 -7.04
N GLY A 95 -19.79 39.53 -6.54
CA GLY A 95 -20.69 38.40 -6.42
C GLY A 95 -20.26 37.42 -5.36
N MET A 96 -21.07 36.38 -5.17
CA MET A 96 -20.83 35.30 -4.23
C MET A 96 -20.78 33.96 -4.96
N ALA A 97 -19.70 33.21 -4.78
CA ALA A 97 -19.49 31.91 -5.40
C ALA A 97 -19.94 30.75 -4.50
N LEU A 98 -19.74 30.88 -3.18
CA LEU A 98 -20.09 29.84 -2.21
C LEU A 98 -20.49 30.42 -0.86
N ASN A 99 -21.39 29.70 -0.19
CA ASN A 99 -21.68 29.83 1.23
C ASN A 99 -21.08 28.61 1.97
N LEU A 100 -20.19 28.86 2.93
CA LEU A 100 -19.42 27.81 3.63
C LEU A 100 -19.85 27.69 5.09
N GLY A 101 -20.21 26.48 5.51
CA GLY A 101 -20.55 26.17 6.90
C GLY A 101 -19.35 25.85 7.78
N PHE A 102 -18.45 26.81 8.03
CA PHE A 102 -17.32 26.60 8.95
C PHE A 102 -17.72 26.55 10.42
N SER A 103 -18.67 27.40 10.83
CA SER A 103 -19.12 27.54 12.21
C SER A 103 -20.58 28.01 12.23
N LYS A 104 -21.23 27.88 13.39
CA LYS A 104 -22.53 28.49 13.68
C LYS A 104 -22.40 29.89 14.30
N ASP A 105 -21.18 30.27 14.70
CA ASP A 105 -20.90 31.52 15.40
C ASP A 105 -20.63 32.70 14.44
N PHE A 106 -20.35 32.41 13.18
CA PHE A 106 -20.11 33.39 12.12
C PHE A 106 -20.51 32.81 10.76
N ARG A 107 -20.75 33.68 9.77
CA ARG A 107 -21.03 33.33 8.38
C ARG A 107 -19.76 33.40 7.56
N SER A 108 -19.58 32.50 6.59
CA SER A 108 -18.41 32.48 5.71
C SER A 108 -18.81 32.39 4.24
N PHE A 109 -18.28 33.30 3.43
CA PHE A 109 -18.61 33.39 2.01
C PHE A 109 -17.35 33.44 1.13
N VAL A 110 -17.38 32.74 0.01
CA VAL A 110 -16.41 32.97 -1.07
C VAL A 110 -16.98 34.06 -1.96
N LEU A 111 -16.52 35.29 -1.77
CA LEU A 111 -16.87 36.44 -2.59
C LEU A 111 -15.90 36.58 -3.76
N TYR A 112 -16.36 37.18 -4.85
CA TYR A 112 -15.52 37.48 -6.00
C TYR A 112 -15.70 38.92 -6.49
N GLN A 113 -14.59 39.49 -6.96
CA GLN A 113 -14.54 40.71 -7.75
C GLN A 113 -14.28 40.33 -9.21
N PHE A 114 -15.11 40.88 -10.10
CA PHE A 114 -15.04 40.69 -11.54
C PHE A 114 -14.83 42.05 -12.22
N ASP A 115 -13.71 42.17 -12.95
CA ASP A 115 -13.44 43.27 -13.90
C ASP A 115 -13.39 42.67 -15.31
N GLU A 116 -14.29 43.15 -16.18
CA GLU A 116 -14.41 42.65 -17.54
C GLU A 116 -13.04 42.73 -18.25
N ASP A 117 -12.63 41.63 -18.87
CA ASP A 117 -11.38 41.47 -19.63
C ASP A 117 -10.05 41.60 -18.86
N LYS A 118 -10.07 41.68 -17.51
CA LYS A 118 -8.83 41.78 -16.71
C LYS A 118 -8.61 40.63 -15.75
N LEU A 119 -9.47 40.46 -14.75
CA LEU A 119 -9.21 39.52 -13.66
C LEU A 119 -10.47 39.08 -12.93
N MET A 120 -10.37 37.90 -12.30
CA MET A 120 -11.28 37.45 -11.25
C MET A 120 -10.50 37.19 -9.97
N ASN A 121 -10.85 37.92 -8.91
CA ASN A 121 -10.24 37.77 -7.61
C ASN A 121 -11.26 37.21 -6.62
N TYR A 122 -10.92 36.10 -5.95
CA TYR A 122 -11.77 35.45 -4.98
C TYR A 122 -11.21 35.63 -3.57
N LYS A 123 -12.07 36.04 -2.65
CA LYS A 123 -11.76 36.12 -1.23
C LYS A 123 -12.71 35.22 -0.45
N LEU A 124 -12.16 34.52 0.54
CA LEU A 124 -12.96 33.92 1.59
C LEU A 124 -13.09 34.96 2.69
N VAL A 125 -14.34 35.27 3.04
CA VAL A 125 -14.71 36.37 3.93
C VAL A 125 -15.58 35.84 5.04
N ASN A 126 -15.30 36.27 6.27
CA ASN A 126 -16.11 35.94 7.43
C ASN A 126 -16.87 37.18 7.92
N TYR A 127 -18.11 36.96 8.32
CA TYR A 127 -19.02 37.96 8.86
C TYR A 127 -19.63 37.47 10.16
N THR A 128 -20.04 38.39 11.03
CA THR A 128 -20.92 38.04 12.15
C THR A 128 -22.26 37.49 11.61
N ASN A 129 -23.07 36.90 12.49
CA ASN A 129 -24.41 36.45 12.08
C ASN A 129 -25.33 37.60 11.64
N ASP A 130 -24.98 38.84 12.00
CA ASP A 130 -25.64 40.08 11.57
C ASP A 130 -24.91 40.76 10.39
N TYR A 131 -24.11 40.01 9.64
CA TYR A 131 -23.43 40.45 8.41
C TYR A 131 -22.38 41.57 8.59
N GLN A 132 -21.85 41.78 9.79
CA GLN A 132 -20.72 42.70 9.99
C GLN A 132 -19.40 42.02 9.63
N PHE A 133 -18.55 42.70 8.87
CA PHE A 133 -17.26 42.16 8.42
C PHE A 133 -16.34 41.80 9.60
N ILE A 134 -15.74 40.60 9.55
CA ILE A 134 -14.74 40.13 10.53
C ILE A 134 -13.34 40.14 9.92
N ASP A 135 -13.12 39.33 8.88
CA ASP A 135 -11.82 39.16 8.25
C ASP A 135 -11.96 38.55 6.84
N ALA A 136 -10.93 38.73 5.99
CA ALA A 136 -10.88 38.17 4.66
C ALA A 136 -9.48 37.77 4.21
N ILE A 137 -9.39 36.65 3.49
CA ILE A 137 -8.16 36.18 2.84
C ILE A 137 -8.37 35.95 1.35
N ALA A 138 -7.32 36.18 0.56
CA ALA A 138 -7.33 35.85 -0.87
C ALA A 138 -7.20 34.33 -1.05
N VAL A 139 -8.13 33.73 -1.81
CA VAL A 139 -8.23 32.26 -1.93
C VAL A 139 -8.11 31.72 -3.35
N SER A 140 -8.42 32.52 -4.37
CA SER A 140 -8.15 32.16 -5.77
C SER A 140 -7.99 33.43 -6.61
N TYR A 141 -7.09 33.38 -7.59
CA TYR A 141 -6.87 34.47 -8.53
C TYR A 141 -6.78 33.92 -9.95
N TYR A 142 -7.70 34.34 -10.80
CA TYR A 142 -7.72 34.00 -12.21
C TYR A 142 -7.43 35.25 -13.04
N ASP A 143 -6.32 35.20 -13.77
CA ASP A 143 -5.98 36.21 -14.75
C ASP A 143 -6.80 35.93 -16.02
N LEU A 144 -7.64 36.87 -16.48
CA LEU A 144 -8.43 36.64 -17.69
C LEU A 144 -7.58 36.82 -18.96
N THR A 145 -6.40 37.44 -18.83
CA THR A 145 -5.45 37.67 -19.94
C THR A 145 -4.43 36.55 -20.11
N SER A 146 -4.39 35.58 -19.18
CA SER A 146 -3.51 34.42 -19.20
C SER A 146 -4.24 33.16 -18.70
N PRO A 147 -4.16 31.99 -19.37
CA PRO A 147 -4.99 30.81 -19.06
C PRO A 147 -4.67 30.10 -17.71
N ILE A 148 -3.90 30.74 -16.81
CA ILE A 148 -3.40 30.12 -15.58
C ILE A 148 -4.12 30.69 -14.36
N ASN A 149 -4.87 29.84 -13.66
CA ASN A 149 -5.28 30.11 -12.28
C ASN A 149 -4.03 30.13 -11.40
N GLN A 150 -3.66 31.30 -10.86
CA GLN A 150 -2.38 31.50 -10.19
C GLN A 150 -2.40 30.95 -8.76
N THR A 151 -3.56 30.96 -8.10
CA THR A 151 -3.71 30.49 -6.72
C THR A 151 -4.92 29.57 -6.55
N GLN A 152 -4.81 28.59 -5.65
CA GLN A 152 -5.92 27.75 -5.23
C GLN A 152 -5.86 27.55 -3.72
N THR A 153 -7.03 27.40 -3.08
CA THR A 153 -7.11 27.21 -1.64
C THR A 153 -7.74 25.88 -1.29
N TYR A 154 -7.04 25.11 -0.48
CA TYR A 154 -7.58 23.91 0.13
C TYR A 154 -8.08 24.24 1.53
N VAL A 155 -9.29 23.79 1.84
CA VAL A 155 -9.95 23.99 3.13
C VAL A 155 -10.20 22.64 3.78
N TYR A 156 -9.87 22.53 5.06
CA TYR A 156 -10.11 21.33 5.86
C TYR A 156 -10.26 21.71 7.35
N ASN A 157 -11.44 21.43 7.92
CA ASN A 157 -11.81 21.88 9.28
C ASN A 157 -11.54 23.39 9.46
N ASP A 158 -10.76 23.76 10.48
CA ASP A 158 -10.32 25.12 10.77
C ASP A 158 -9.03 25.51 10.03
N LYS A 159 -8.52 24.68 9.12
CA LYS A 159 -7.24 24.91 8.42
C LYS A 159 -7.47 25.28 6.95
N LEU A 160 -6.72 26.27 6.50
CA LEU A 160 -6.75 26.73 5.11
C LEU A 160 -5.33 26.79 4.54
N PHE A 161 -5.16 26.31 3.31
CA PHE A 161 -3.87 26.26 2.63
C PHE A 161 -3.98 26.90 1.26
N VAL A 162 -3.37 28.07 1.08
CA VAL A 162 -3.35 28.82 -0.16
C VAL A 162 -2.07 28.48 -0.93
N LEU A 163 -2.19 27.73 -2.02
CA LEU A 163 -1.09 27.39 -2.92
C LEU A 163 -0.97 28.44 -4.02
N ASP A 164 0.20 29.06 -4.12
CA ASP A 164 0.61 29.82 -5.30
C ASP A 164 1.29 28.88 -6.30
N LYS A 165 0.63 28.64 -7.42
CA LYS A 165 1.10 27.73 -8.47
C LYS A 165 2.30 28.28 -9.26
N LYS A 166 2.48 29.60 -9.28
CA LYS A 166 3.60 30.23 -9.97
C LYS A 166 4.89 30.10 -9.16
N THR A 167 4.80 30.26 -7.84
CA THR A 167 5.97 30.18 -6.96
C THR A 167 6.15 28.81 -6.29
N ASN A 168 5.16 27.93 -6.41
CA ASN A 168 5.07 26.64 -5.71
C ASN A 168 5.26 26.78 -4.19
N LYS A 169 4.72 27.87 -3.62
CA LYS A 169 4.74 28.16 -2.19
C LYS A 169 3.33 28.10 -1.64
N THR A 170 3.20 27.55 -0.44
CA THR A 170 1.93 27.48 0.27
C THR A 170 1.97 28.36 1.51
N LYS A 171 0.89 29.14 1.70
CA LYS A 171 0.60 29.84 2.96
C LYS A 171 -0.49 29.07 3.70
N ALA A 172 -0.32 28.88 5.01
CA ALA A 172 -1.31 28.22 5.85
C ALA A 172 -1.96 29.23 6.79
N TYR A 173 -3.26 29.04 7.05
CA TYR A 173 -4.06 29.84 7.95
C TYR A 173 -4.85 28.91 8.87
N VAL A 174 -5.11 29.37 10.09
CA VAL A 174 -6.04 28.73 11.03
C VAL A 174 -7.20 29.69 11.28
N LEU A 175 -8.42 29.20 11.10
CA LEU A 175 -9.65 29.90 11.38
C LEU A 175 -9.97 29.79 12.87
N LYS A 176 -9.98 30.92 13.56
CA LYS A 176 -10.32 30.99 14.98
C LYS A 176 -11.83 30.94 15.19
N GLY A 177 -12.25 30.58 16.40
CA GLY A 177 -13.68 30.56 16.77
C GLY A 177 -14.38 31.91 16.67
N ASN A 178 -13.62 33.02 16.67
CA ASN A 178 -14.15 34.37 16.45
C ASN A 178 -14.17 34.79 14.95
N GLY A 179 -13.92 33.86 14.02
CA GLY A 179 -13.95 34.13 12.57
C GLY A 179 -12.68 34.76 11.99
N VAL A 180 -11.62 35.00 12.77
CA VAL A 180 -10.36 35.59 12.26
C VAL A 180 -9.45 34.53 11.65
N PHE A 181 -8.79 34.85 10.53
CA PHE A 181 -7.79 33.99 9.89
C PHE A 181 -6.37 34.30 10.40
N GLU A 182 -5.82 33.40 11.20
CA GLU A 182 -4.44 33.55 11.70
C GLU A 182 -3.44 32.88 10.76
N ALA A 183 -2.58 33.68 10.12
CA ALA A 183 -1.50 33.19 9.27
C ALA A 183 -0.46 32.42 10.10
N GLN A 184 -0.11 31.21 9.64
CA GLN A 184 0.94 30.42 10.26
C GLN A 184 2.32 30.93 9.83
N PRO A 185 3.27 31.10 10.78
CA PRO A 185 4.55 31.78 10.53
C PRO A 185 5.54 30.99 9.68
N VAL A 186 5.31 29.69 9.48
CA VAL A 186 6.23 28.79 8.77
C VAL A 186 5.61 28.33 7.45
N PRO A 187 6.34 28.36 6.32
CA PRO A 187 5.89 27.74 5.08
C PRO A 187 5.58 26.26 5.32
N VAL A 188 4.34 25.86 5.07
CA VAL A 188 3.94 24.45 5.15
C VAL A 188 4.10 23.85 3.76
N LYS A 189 4.84 22.74 3.62
CA LYS A 189 4.72 21.91 2.42
C LYS A 189 3.41 21.15 2.53
N PHE A 190 2.34 21.73 1.98
CA PHE A 190 1.09 21.03 1.81
C PHE A 190 1.30 19.98 0.71
N ASN A 191 1.31 18.71 1.09
CA ASN A 191 1.43 17.61 0.15
C ASN A 191 0.12 17.53 -0.63
N TYR A 192 0.10 18.14 -1.81
CA TYR A 192 -0.95 17.93 -2.81
C TYR A 192 -0.99 16.45 -3.16
N LEU A 193 -2.00 15.75 -2.67
CA LEU A 193 -2.60 14.72 -3.48
C LEU A 193 -3.67 15.46 -4.29
N PRO A 194 -3.78 15.25 -5.62
CA PRO A 194 -5.06 15.53 -6.28
C PRO A 194 -6.16 14.89 -5.42
N LEU A 195 -7.35 15.48 -5.36
CA LEU A 195 -8.53 14.90 -4.70
C LEU A 195 -8.91 13.57 -5.39
N LYS A 196 -8.03 12.57 -5.32
CA LYS A 196 -8.25 11.19 -5.63
C LYS A 196 -8.96 10.65 -4.41
N GLN A 197 -10.19 10.20 -4.62
CA GLN A 197 -10.92 9.51 -3.57
C GLN A 197 -10.25 8.16 -3.33
N TYR A 198 -9.34 8.11 -2.36
CA TYR A 198 -8.78 6.86 -1.88
C TYR A 198 -9.85 6.11 -1.10
N GLN A 199 -10.05 4.82 -1.40
CA GLN A 199 -11.12 4.05 -0.76
C GLN A 199 -10.72 3.55 0.63
N SER A 200 -9.43 3.33 0.87
CA SER A 200 -8.85 2.85 2.12
C SER A 200 -7.43 3.40 2.37
N LEU A 201 -6.93 3.20 3.60
CA LEU A 201 -5.52 3.50 3.95
C LEU A 201 -4.53 2.67 3.12
N ILE A 202 -4.91 1.43 2.78
CA ILE A 202 -4.09 0.54 1.95
C ILE A 202 -3.93 1.16 0.56
N ASP A 203 -5.02 1.62 -0.06
CA ASP A 203 -4.97 2.28 -1.37
C ASP A 203 -4.13 3.56 -1.34
N TYR A 204 -4.26 4.33 -0.26
CA TYR A 204 -3.49 5.55 -0.07
C TYR A 204 -1.99 5.26 0.04
N THR A 205 -1.60 4.39 0.95
CA THR A 205 -0.19 4.05 1.18
C THR A 205 0.42 3.33 -0.02
N ALA A 206 -0.33 2.51 -0.76
CA ALA A 206 0.12 1.90 -2.01
C ALA A 206 0.50 2.92 -3.10
N SER A 207 0.02 4.18 -3.01
CA SER A 207 0.44 5.26 -3.91
C SER A 207 1.78 5.91 -3.53
N LEU A 208 2.35 5.55 -2.38
CA LEU A 208 3.64 6.01 -1.89
C LEU A 208 4.72 4.94 -2.08
N ASP A 209 5.98 5.36 -2.17
CA ASP A 209 7.10 4.41 -2.20
C ASP A 209 7.16 3.62 -0.88
N GLN A 210 7.14 2.30 -0.97
CA GLN A 210 7.18 1.41 0.19
C GLN A 210 8.57 0.82 0.34
N ARG A 211 9.18 1.03 1.51
CA ARG A 211 10.51 0.52 1.85
C ARG A 211 10.43 -0.41 3.06
N VAL A 212 11.43 -1.26 3.22
CA VAL A 212 11.53 -2.19 4.35
C VAL A 212 12.75 -1.82 5.20
N VAL A 213 12.60 -1.79 6.53
CA VAL A 213 13.72 -1.56 7.44
C VAL A 213 14.72 -2.71 7.39
N LYS A 214 15.96 -2.39 7.03
CA LYS A 214 17.11 -3.30 6.91
C LYS A 214 17.92 -3.42 8.19
N ALA A 215 17.92 -2.39 9.03
CA ALA A 215 18.71 -2.40 10.27
C ALA A 215 18.11 -3.38 11.31
N LYS A 216 18.88 -4.40 11.72
CA LYS A 216 18.45 -5.41 12.71
C LYS A 216 17.94 -4.85 14.03
N LYS A 217 18.50 -3.72 14.48
CA LYS A 217 18.08 -3.04 15.72
C LYS A 217 16.89 -2.10 15.51
N GLY A 218 16.29 -2.12 14.33
CA GLY A 218 15.37 -1.08 13.87
C GLY A 218 16.11 0.18 13.40
N THR A 219 15.36 1.14 12.89
CA THR A 219 15.87 2.47 12.52
C THR A 219 15.19 3.55 13.36
N ILE A 220 15.99 4.50 13.85
CA ILE A 220 15.49 5.60 14.68
C ILE A 220 14.81 6.62 13.78
N VAL A 221 13.57 6.97 14.13
CA VAL A 221 12.82 8.03 13.47
C VAL A 221 13.12 9.35 14.17
N LYS A 222 13.54 10.36 13.39
CA LYS A 222 13.83 11.70 13.88
C LYS A 222 12.88 12.73 13.29
N ASP A 223 12.64 13.83 14.01
CA ASP A 223 11.96 15.00 13.46
C ASP A 223 12.88 15.80 12.51
N SER A 224 12.39 16.93 11.99
CA SER A 224 13.12 17.82 11.09
C SER A 224 14.37 18.46 11.71
N ILE A 225 14.42 18.58 13.03
CA ILE A 225 15.56 19.14 13.78
C ILE A 225 16.49 18.06 14.37
N GLY A 226 16.21 16.78 14.11
CA GLY A 226 17.05 15.65 14.47
C GLY A 226 16.77 15.03 15.84
N ARG A 227 15.70 15.44 16.55
CA ARG A 227 15.30 14.81 17.81
C ARG A 227 14.62 13.48 17.52
N LYS A 228 14.86 12.48 18.37
CA LYS A 228 14.20 11.17 18.27
C LYS A 228 12.72 11.33 18.60
N ILE A 229 11.86 10.87 17.69
CA ILE A 229 10.40 10.86 17.85
C ILE A 229 9.83 9.44 17.81
N GLY A 230 10.60 8.45 17.37
CA GLY A 230 10.14 7.07 17.29
C GLY A 230 11.23 6.10 16.85
N MET A 231 10.81 4.88 16.53
CA MET A 231 11.66 3.84 15.96
C MET A 231 10.80 2.90 15.13
N PHE A 232 11.29 2.52 13.95
CA PHE A 232 10.70 1.41 13.20
C PHE A 232 11.48 0.14 13.48
N SER A 233 10.75 -0.96 13.62
CA SER A 233 11.31 -2.30 13.86
C SER A 233 11.98 -2.86 12.61
N TYR A 234 12.90 -3.81 12.78
CA TYR A 234 13.46 -4.57 11.66
C TYR A 234 12.34 -5.24 10.86
N LEU A 235 12.43 -5.20 9.53
CA LEU A 235 11.41 -5.69 8.59
C LEU A 235 10.06 -4.98 8.62
N GLN A 236 9.94 -3.86 9.35
CA GLN A 236 8.77 -3.02 9.24
C GLN A 236 8.73 -2.34 7.86
N THR A 237 7.58 -2.41 7.20
CA THR A 237 7.30 -1.63 6.00
C THR A 237 7.03 -0.17 6.37
N VAL A 238 7.64 0.75 5.64
CA VAL A 238 7.50 2.19 5.84
C VAL A 238 7.09 2.87 4.54
N SER A 239 6.14 3.80 4.64
CA SER A 239 5.73 4.62 3.51
C SER A 239 6.59 5.88 3.43
N VAL A 240 7.27 6.06 2.29
CA VAL A 240 8.16 7.18 2.03
C VAL A 240 7.42 8.25 1.24
N LEU A 241 7.43 9.46 1.79
CA LEU A 241 6.82 10.65 1.19
C LEU A 241 7.78 11.33 0.20
N ASP A 242 9.06 11.39 0.54
CA ASP A 242 10.09 12.08 -0.24
C ASP A 242 11.49 11.65 0.22
N TYR A 243 12.51 11.96 -0.58
CA TYR A 243 13.91 11.77 -0.23
C TYR A 243 14.64 13.11 -0.12
N ALA A 244 15.40 13.28 0.96
CA ALA A 244 16.26 14.44 1.18
C ALA A 244 17.68 13.97 1.51
N ASP A 245 18.60 14.13 0.56
CA ASP A 245 19.97 13.64 0.63
C ASP A 245 20.06 12.15 0.99
N ASN A 246 20.56 11.84 2.20
CA ASN A 246 20.71 10.49 2.74
C ASN A 246 19.56 10.08 3.67
N LYS A 247 18.46 10.85 3.70
CA LYS A 247 17.28 10.61 4.54
C LYS A 247 16.05 10.34 3.71
N ALA A 248 15.21 9.43 4.17
CA ALA A 248 13.85 9.23 3.69
C ALA A 248 12.88 9.94 4.64
N LYS A 249 11.99 10.76 4.09
CA LYS A 249 10.87 11.38 4.81
C LYS A 249 9.73 10.37 4.83
N VAL A 250 9.22 10.03 6.01
CA VAL A 250 8.32 8.89 6.23
C VAL A 250 7.10 9.27 7.06
N ILE A 251 6.02 8.51 6.91
CA ILE A 251 4.85 8.56 7.80
C ILE A 251 5.16 7.72 9.03
N VAL A 252 5.03 8.29 10.23
CA VAL A 252 5.39 7.60 11.49
C VAL A 252 4.27 6.65 11.94
N HIS A 253 3.03 7.12 11.88
CA HIS A 253 1.80 6.46 12.32
C HIS A 253 0.76 6.49 11.19
N PRO A 254 0.90 5.65 10.15
CA PRO A 254 -0.08 5.58 9.06
C PRO A 254 -1.49 5.23 9.56
N GLU A 255 -1.60 4.47 10.66
CA GLU A 255 -2.86 4.07 11.30
C GLU A 255 -3.71 5.22 11.82
N THR A 256 -3.12 6.39 12.08
CA THR A 256 -3.88 7.56 12.55
C THR A 256 -4.53 8.36 11.41
N LEU A 257 -4.22 8.03 10.15
CA LEU A 257 -4.74 8.72 8.98
C LEU A 257 -6.17 8.25 8.67
N LYS A 258 -7.10 9.19 8.53
CA LYS A 258 -8.51 8.89 8.28
C LYS A 258 -8.91 9.21 6.84
N LYS A 259 -9.83 8.39 6.31
CA LYS A 259 -10.43 8.61 4.99
C LYS A 259 -11.20 9.93 4.91
N ASP A 260 -11.93 10.28 5.97
CA ASP A 260 -12.72 11.54 6.01
C ASP A 260 -11.82 12.78 5.91
N ASP A 261 -10.57 12.65 6.37
CA ASP A 261 -9.54 13.68 6.29
C ASP A 261 -8.75 13.61 4.97
N ASN A 262 -9.19 12.79 4.03
CA ASN A 262 -8.47 12.43 2.80
C ASN A 262 -7.00 12.05 3.05
N PHE A 263 -6.75 11.36 4.17
CA PHE A 263 -5.43 10.95 4.62
C PHE A 263 -4.43 12.10 4.81
N TYR A 264 -4.91 13.28 5.23
CA TYR A 264 -4.03 14.40 5.60
C TYR A 264 -2.98 13.98 6.64
N ILE A 265 -1.72 14.35 6.40
CA ILE A 265 -0.59 14.02 7.27
C ILE A 265 -0.16 15.27 8.02
N ASP A 266 -0.40 15.30 9.34
CA ASP A 266 0.14 16.36 10.19
C ASP A 266 1.68 16.30 10.24
N THR A 267 2.31 17.46 10.38
CA THR A 267 3.76 17.58 10.57
C THR A 267 4.30 16.73 11.72
N SER A 268 3.52 16.54 12.79
CA SER A 268 3.90 15.68 13.92
C SER A 268 4.00 14.20 13.53
N ASN A 269 3.30 13.79 12.47
CA ASN A 269 3.28 12.44 11.94
C ASN A 269 4.30 12.22 10.80
N ILE A 270 5.21 13.19 10.61
CA ILE A 270 6.28 13.12 9.63
C ILE A 270 7.60 12.91 10.35
N GLY A 271 8.30 11.86 9.96
CA GLY A 271 9.64 11.54 10.45
C GLY A 271 10.68 11.46 9.35
N TYR A 272 11.93 11.29 9.77
CA TYR A 272 13.08 11.08 8.91
C TYR A 272 13.90 9.89 9.41
N VAL A 273 14.24 8.99 8.49
CA VAL A 273 15.11 7.83 8.72
C VAL A 273 16.27 7.85 7.74
N LEU A 274 17.38 7.17 8.05
CA LEU A 274 18.51 7.10 7.13
C LEU A 274 18.21 6.13 5.98
N LYS A 275 18.45 6.55 4.74
CA LYS A 275 18.21 5.73 3.54
C LYS A 275 18.95 4.38 3.60
N LYS A 276 20.18 4.37 4.12
CA LYS A 276 21.00 3.15 4.26
C LYS A 276 20.42 2.12 5.25
N ASP A 277 19.50 2.54 6.12
CA ASP A 277 18.85 1.65 7.08
C ASP A 277 17.61 0.99 6.46
N LEU A 278 17.28 1.31 5.21
CA LEU A 278 16.19 0.74 4.43
C LEU A 278 16.78 -0.14 3.32
N PHE A 279 16.11 -1.24 2.99
CA PHE A 279 16.42 -2.01 1.78
C PHE A 279 16.15 -1.16 0.54
N ASP A 280 16.98 -1.32 -0.48
CA ASP A 280 16.68 -0.78 -1.81
C ASP A 280 15.48 -1.48 -2.46
N VAL A 281 14.77 -0.75 -3.31
CA VAL A 281 13.59 -1.23 -4.02
C VAL A 281 14.04 -1.94 -5.29
N TYR A 282 13.35 -3.02 -5.63
CA TYR A 282 13.55 -3.66 -6.92
C TYR A 282 13.31 -2.67 -8.07
N GLN A 283 14.27 -2.58 -8.99
CA GLN A 283 14.18 -1.77 -10.20
C GLN A 283 14.22 -2.72 -11.39
N ASP A 284 13.26 -2.58 -12.31
CA ASP A 284 13.02 -3.53 -13.39
C ASP A 284 14.03 -3.44 -14.56
N GLU A 285 15.11 -2.68 -14.39
CA GLU A 285 16.12 -2.43 -15.42
C GLU A 285 17.04 -3.65 -15.64
N VAL A 286 16.86 -4.33 -16.79
CA VAL A 286 17.82 -5.28 -17.42
C VAL A 286 18.51 -6.23 -16.42
N VAL A 287 17.75 -6.79 -15.48
CA VAL A 287 18.28 -7.77 -14.53
C VAL A 287 17.99 -9.18 -15.05
N ILE A 288 19.01 -10.04 -15.04
CA ILE A 288 18.93 -11.47 -15.43
C ILE A 288 17.89 -12.24 -14.57
N TYR A 289 17.45 -11.69 -13.44
CA TYR A 289 16.49 -12.29 -12.53
C TYR A 289 15.37 -11.28 -12.20
N LYS A 290 14.27 -11.36 -12.96
CA LYS A 290 13.01 -10.71 -12.57
C LYS A 290 12.25 -11.61 -11.62
N TYR A 291 11.61 -11.01 -10.63
CA TYR A 291 10.84 -11.75 -9.63
C TYR A 291 9.59 -10.94 -9.28
N GLU A 292 8.48 -11.61 -8.99
CA GLU A 292 7.17 -11.00 -8.76
C GLU A 292 6.88 -10.72 -7.29
N GLY A 293 7.59 -11.39 -6.38
CA GLY A 293 7.32 -11.23 -4.95
C GLY A 293 8.31 -11.94 -4.04
N LEU A 294 8.33 -11.47 -2.80
CA LEU A 294 9.16 -12.01 -1.72
C LEU A 294 8.28 -12.23 -0.50
N LYS A 295 8.36 -13.41 0.10
CA LYS A 295 7.86 -13.66 1.46
C LYS A 295 9.00 -13.98 2.40
N VAL A 296 8.88 -13.48 3.63
CA VAL A 296 9.78 -13.80 4.75
C VAL A 296 8.93 -14.27 5.92
N ASN A 297 9.17 -15.50 6.39
CA ASN A 297 8.41 -16.17 7.43
C ASN A 297 6.88 -16.12 7.17
N GLY A 298 6.48 -16.34 5.91
CA GLY A 298 5.08 -16.32 5.47
C GLY A 298 4.47 -14.92 5.23
N ASN A 299 5.17 -13.84 5.61
CA ASN A 299 4.69 -12.48 5.40
C ASN A 299 5.15 -11.93 4.04
N THR A 300 4.21 -11.41 3.25
CA THR A 300 4.50 -10.71 2.00
C THR A 300 5.26 -9.42 2.28
N MET A 301 6.41 -9.27 1.63
CA MET A 301 7.25 -8.09 1.73
C MET A 301 7.00 -7.16 0.53
N PRO A 302 7.15 -5.83 0.71
CA PRO A 302 7.39 -4.93 -0.42
C PRO A 302 8.57 -5.41 -1.27
N LEU A 303 8.61 -5.02 -2.54
CA LEU A 303 9.64 -5.45 -3.49
C LEU A 303 11.03 -4.94 -3.08
N ILE A 304 11.79 -5.78 -2.38
CA ILE A 304 13.20 -5.55 -2.02
C ILE A 304 14.07 -5.88 -3.23
N ASP A 305 15.08 -5.07 -3.53
CA ASP A 305 16.07 -5.43 -4.53
C ASP A 305 16.79 -6.73 -4.13
N LEU A 306 16.61 -7.81 -4.90
CA LEU A 306 17.26 -9.09 -4.63
C LEU A 306 18.80 -8.98 -4.63
N ARG A 307 19.39 -7.94 -5.23
CA ARG A 307 20.83 -7.64 -5.10
C ARG A 307 21.25 -7.40 -3.65
N GLU A 308 20.36 -6.95 -2.78
CA GLU A 308 20.67 -6.77 -1.36
C GLU A 308 20.79 -8.11 -0.64
N LEU A 309 20.07 -9.13 -1.10
CA LEU A 309 19.91 -10.43 -0.45
C LEU A 309 20.81 -11.51 -1.07
N LEU A 310 20.99 -11.44 -2.39
CA LEU A 310 21.60 -12.46 -3.22
C LEU A 310 22.54 -11.84 -4.23
N GLN A 311 23.50 -12.63 -4.69
CA GLN A 311 24.16 -12.42 -5.97
C GLN A 311 23.75 -13.56 -6.91
N VAL A 312 23.03 -13.22 -7.97
CA VAL A 312 22.50 -14.16 -8.95
C VAL A 312 23.16 -13.91 -10.30
N LYS A 313 23.59 -14.97 -10.98
CA LYS A 313 24.18 -14.90 -12.31
C LYS A 313 23.76 -16.10 -13.15
N GLN A 314 23.39 -15.85 -14.41
CA GLN A 314 23.30 -16.93 -15.38
C GLN A 314 24.68 -17.47 -15.71
N ILE A 315 24.77 -18.78 -15.83
CA ILE A 315 26.03 -19.49 -16.07
C ILE A 315 25.83 -20.67 -17.02
N LYS A 316 26.95 -21.15 -17.57
CA LYS A 316 27.04 -22.49 -18.19
C LYS A 316 27.58 -23.47 -17.16
N LEU A 317 26.85 -24.55 -16.89
CA LEU A 317 27.18 -25.51 -15.81
C LEU A 317 28.61 -26.06 -15.92
N ASN A 318 29.05 -26.40 -17.14
CA ASN A 318 30.37 -27.01 -17.40
C ASN A 318 31.55 -26.19 -16.85
N LYS A 319 31.42 -24.86 -16.74
CA LYS A 319 32.47 -24.00 -16.17
C LYS A 319 32.67 -24.19 -14.66
N TYR A 320 31.71 -24.80 -13.98
CA TYR A 320 31.67 -24.90 -12.51
C TYR A 320 31.69 -26.34 -11.98
N LEU A 321 31.56 -27.36 -12.84
CA LEU A 321 31.50 -28.76 -12.42
C LEU A 321 32.68 -29.18 -11.53
N ASN A 322 33.89 -28.70 -11.83
CA ASN A 322 35.10 -29.01 -11.03
C ASN A 322 35.11 -28.34 -9.64
N SER A 323 34.24 -27.36 -9.42
CA SER A 323 34.09 -26.64 -8.15
C SER A 323 32.90 -27.15 -7.32
N VAL A 324 32.15 -28.12 -7.83
CA VAL A 324 31.02 -28.72 -7.10
C VAL A 324 31.55 -29.58 -5.96
N ILE A 325 31.16 -29.24 -4.74
CA ILE A 325 31.57 -29.96 -3.52
C ILE A 325 30.52 -30.95 -3.06
N LYS A 326 29.26 -30.81 -3.49
CA LYS A 326 28.17 -31.73 -3.16
C LYS A 326 27.11 -31.73 -4.26
N LYS A 327 26.68 -32.94 -4.61
CA LYS A 327 25.49 -33.21 -5.42
C LYS A 327 24.52 -34.03 -4.56
N PRO A 328 23.21 -33.71 -4.57
CA PRO A 328 22.22 -34.55 -3.90
C PRO A 328 22.19 -35.94 -4.55
N HIS A 329 22.11 -37.00 -3.75
CA HIS A 329 21.90 -38.35 -4.25
C HIS A 329 20.51 -38.82 -3.81
N ILE A 330 19.56 -38.65 -4.72
CA ILE A 330 18.15 -38.95 -4.51
C ILE A 330 17.77 -40.10 -5.42
N VAL A 331 17.24 -41.17 -4.84
CA VAL A 331 16.80 -42.36 -5.57
C VAL A 331 15.29 -42.44 -5.50
N ASN A 332 14.62 -42.43 -6.65
CA ASN A 332 13.18 -42.69 -6.71
C ASN A 332 12.97 -44.21 -6.50
N VAL A 333 12.21 -44.56 -5.47
CA VAL A 333 11.90 -45.96 -5.10
C VAL A 333 10.39 -46.22 -5.12
N THR A 334 9.61 -45.33 -5.76
CA THR A 334 8.14 -45.39 -5.76
C THR A 334 7.61 -46.75 -6.18
N ASP A 335 8.17 -47.35 -7.23
CA ASP A 335 7.71 -48.63 -7.78
C ASP A 335 7.86 -49.78 -6.79
N SER A 336 8.79 -49.68 -5.83
CA SER A 336 8.97 -50.68 -4.77
C SER A 336 7.90 -50.60 -3.68
N TYR A 337 7.22 -49.45 -3.55
CA TYR A 337 6.29 -49.19 -2.44
C TYR A 337 4.86 -48.86 -2.89
N LYS A 338 4.64 -48.56 -4.17
CA LYS A 338 3.34 -48.16 -4.70
C LYS A 338 2.66 -49.29 -5.47
N MET A 339 1.48 -49.69 -5.02
CA MET A 339 0.60 -50.62 -5.73
C MET A 339 -0.72 -49.93 -6.06
N GLY A 340 -0.96 -49.69 -7.34
CA GLY A 340 -2.10 -48.90 -7.82
C GLY A 340 -2.12 -47.51 -7.18
N LYS A 341 -3.22 -47.17 -6.48
CA LYS A 341 -3.43 -45.88 -5.81
C LYS A 341 -2.90 -45.81 -4.38
N ARG A 342 -2.10 -46.78 -3.92
CA ARG A 342 -1.63 -46.84 -2.53
C ARG A 342 -0.11 -47.00 -2.46
N VAL A 343 0.53 -46.13 -1.69
CA VAL A 343 1.91 -46.28 -1.22
C VAL A 343 1.86 -46.94 0.16
N THR A 344 2.58 -48.05 0.34
CA THR A 344 2.69 -48.76 1.62
C THR A 344 4.15 -48.85 2.03
N LEU A 345 4.50 -48.21 3.14
CA LEU A 345 5.83 -48.29 3.76
C LEU A 345 5.78 -49.25 4.94
N ILE A 346 6.79 -50.12 5.06
CA ILE A 346 6.95 -51.02 6.19
C ILE A 346 8.26 -50.64 6.90
N ALA A 347 8.14 -50.20 8.15
CA ALA A 347 9.28 -49.89 8.99
C ALA A 347 9.95 -51.17 9.53
N GLU A 348 11.20 -51.07 9.98
CA GLU A 348 11.99 -52.18 10.53
C GLU A 348 11.31 -52.85 11.72
N ASN A 349 10.60 -52.09 12.56
CA ASN A 349 9.80 -52.63 13.66
C ASN A 349 8.46 -53.29 13.21
N GLY A 350 8.22 -53.40 11.91
CA GLY A 350 7.02 -53.97 11.31
C GLY A 350 5.82 -53.01 11.21
N LYS A 351 5.94 -51.76 11.68
CA LYS A 351 4.84 -50.79 11.58
C LYS A 351 4.62 -50.41 10.11
N GLN A 352 3.37 -50.46 9.68
CA GLN A 352 2.96 -50.08 8.34
C GLN A 352 2.41 -48.64 8.31
N VAL A 353 2.88 -47.84 7.35
CA VAL A 353 2.37 -46.49 7.05
C VAL A 353 1.85 -46.48 5.62
N THR A 354 0.63 -45.97 5.40
CA THR A 354 -0.01 -46.01 4.07
C THR A 354 -0.46 -44.63 3.63
N PHE A 355 -0.19 -44.28 2.37
CA PHE A 355 -0.68 -43.08 1.71
C PHE A 355 -1.53 -43.47 0.51
N LYS A 356 -2.66 -42.80 0.30
CA LYS A 356 -3.62 -43.15 -0.76
C LYS A 356 -3.89 -41.97 -1.68
N ASP A 357 -3.67 -42.18 -2.97
CA ASP A 357 -4.03 -41.20 -4.00
C ASP A 357 -5.53 -40.89 -3.91
N SER A 358 -5.87 -39.60 -3.94
CA SER A 358 -7.23 -39.11 -3.72
C SER A 358 -7.59 -38.11 -4.80
N THR A 359 -8.75 -38.31 -5.43
CA THR A 359 -9.33 -37.36 -6.39
C THR A 359 -10.45 -36.61 -5.69
N PHE A 360 -10.38 -35.28 -5.69
CA PHE A 360 -11.38 -34.43 -5.05
C PHE A 360 -12.47 -34.09 -6.07
N ALA A 361 -13.74 -34.15 -5.67
CA ALA A 361 -14.87 -33.83 -6.55
C ALA A 361 -15.08 -32.30 -6.59
N THR A 362 -14.33 -31.63 -7.44
CA THR A 362 -14.46 -30.19 -7.74
C THR A 362 -14.50 -29.98 -9.25
N GLU A 363 -14.66 -28.74 -9.72
CA GLU A 363 -14.69 -28.40 -11.16
C GLU A 363 -13.54 -29.05 -11.96
N TYR A 364 -12.32 -29.00 -11.41
CA TYR A 364 -11.11 -29.53 -12.05
C TYR A 364 -10.75 -30.97 -11.66
N ASN A 365 -11.51 -31.57 -10.73
CA ASN A 365 -11.25 -32.89 -10.16
C ASN A 365 -9.77 -33.19 -9.82
N PRO A 366 -9.10 -32.33 -9.03
CA PRO A 366 -7.66 -32.45 -8.80
C PRO A 366 -7.34 -33.79 -8.12
N THR A 367 -6.30 -34.45 -8.59
CA THR A 367 -5.83 -35.72 -8.02
C THR A 367 -4.53 -35.49 -7.26
N LYS A 368 -4.57 -35.78 -5.95
CA LYS A 368 -3.38 -35.85 -5.11
C LYS A 368 -2.72 -37.20 -5.28
N THR A 369 -1.49 -37.21 -5.78
CA THR A 369 -0.70 -38.43 -6.00
C THR A 369 0.47 -38.50 -5.03
N TYR A 370 0.88 -39.72 -4.66
CA TYR A 370 2.03 -39.96 -3.79
C TYR A 370 3.15 -40.71 -4.51
N SER A 371 4.39 -40.34 -4.23
CA SER A 371 5.62 -41.01 -4.66
C SER A 371 6.63 -41.10 -3.50
N VAL A 372 7.64 -41.95 -3.62
CA VAL A 372 8.62 -42.22 -2.55
C VAL A 372 10.03 -42.10 -3.11
N SER A 373 10.89 -41.40 -2.37
CA SER A 373 12.34 -41.40 -2.63
C SER A 373 13.14 -41.71 -1.37
N GLU A 374 14.38 -42.12 -1.58
CA GLU A 374 15.41 -42.18 -0.56
C GLU A 374 16.48 -41.13 -0.85
N ASP A 375 16.98 -40.46 0.18
CA ASP A 375 18.04 -39.46 0.05
C ASP A 375 19.05 -39.59 1.19
N SER A 376 20.32 -39.68 0.81
CA SER A 376 21.49 -39.67 1.69
C SER A 376 21.57 -38.50 2.69
N ASN A 377 20.84 -37.41 2.47
CA ASN A 377 20.78 -36.31 3.43
C ASN A 377 19.88 -36.62 4.63
N PHE A 378 18.92 -37.53 4.47
CA PHE A 378 17.91 -37.92 5.44
C PHE A 378 18.06 -39.41 5.77
N ASP A 379 19.10 -39.72 6.54
CA ASP A 379 19.42 -41.09 6.95
C ASP A 379 18.20 -41.77 7.62
N ASN A 380 18.02 -43.07 7.35
CA ASN A 380 16.94 -43.89 7.90
C ASN A 380 15.53 -43.28 7.73
N THR A 381 15.31 -42.55 6.64
CA THR A 381 14.03 -41.87 6.37
C THR A 381 13.51 -42.21 4.98
N PHE A 382 12.22 -42.54 4.87
CA PHE A 382 11.47 -42.49 3.63
C PHE A 382 10.98 -41.06 3.41
N VAL A 383 11.24 -40.50 2.22
CA VAL A 383 10.71 -39.20 1.82
C VAL A 383 9.51 -39.44 0.92
N VAL A 384 8.31 -39.22 1.45
CA VAL A 384 7.05 -39.39 0.72
C VAL A 384 6.62 -38.05 0.16
N HIS A 385 6.56 -37.96 -1.16
CA HIS A 385 6.14 -36.76 -1.87
C HIS A 385 4.66 -36.87 -2.15
N SER A 386 3.98 -35.74 -2.07
CA SER A 386 2.63 -35.60 -2.57
C SER A 386 2.51 -34.37 -3.43
N GLN A 387 1.86 -34.52 -4.58
CA GLN A 387 1.65 -33.45 -5.54
C GLN A 387 0.19 -33.42 -5.96
N MET A 388 -0.33 -32.20 -6.14
CA MET A 388 -1.67 -31.90 -6.62
C MET A 388 -1.59 -30.57 -7.37
N ILE A 389 -2.41 -30.37 -8.40
CA ILE A 389 -2.56 -29.06 -9.03
C ILE A 389 -3.05 -28.02 -7.98
N PHE A 390 -2.60 -26.77 -8.12
CA PHE A 390 -2.92 -25.65 -7.20
C PHE A 390 -2.41 -25.77 -5.76
N ASP A 391 -1.54 -26.72 -5.43
CA ASP A 391 -0.87 -26.80 -4.13
C ASP A 391 0.62 -27.02 -4.36
N TYR A 392 1.45 -26.48 -3.46
CA TYR A 392 2.86 -26.80 -3.46
C TYR A 392 3.04 -28.31 -3.27
N LYS A 393 4.13 -28.85 -3.82
CA LYS A 393 4.55 -30.20 -3.44
C LYS A 393 4.70 -30.28 -1.92
N ARG A 394 4.23 -31.38 -1.32
CA ARG A 394 4.40 -31.64 0.11
C ARG A 394 5.19 -32.90 0.32
N LEU A 395 6.17 -32.84 1.21
CA LEU A 395 7.02 -33.95 1.57
C LEU A 395 6.75 -34.33 3.03
N VAL A 396 6.56 -35.62 3.26
CA VAL A 396 6.41 -36.22 4.59
C VAL A 396 7.62 -37.11 4.83
N PHE A 397 8.35 -36.83 5.91
CA PHE A 397 9.52 -37.60 6.31
C PHE A 397 9.07 -38.69 7.27
N VAL A 398 9.24 -39.96 6.89
CA VAL A 398 8.81 -41.12 7.68
C VAL A 398 10.02 -41.94 8.09
N SER A 399 10.20 -42.19 9.38
CA SER A 399 11.29 -43.01 9.90
C SER A 399 11.20 -44.46 9.41
N LYS A 400 12.29 -44.96 8.83
CA LYS A 400 12.43 -46.37 8.43
C LYS A 400 12.47 -47.30 9.64
N ILE A 401 12.90 -46.81 10.81
CA ILE A 401 13.05 -47.64 12.02
C ILE A 401 11.69 -47.96 12.64
N ASN A 402 10.84 -46.93 12.81
CA ASN A 402 9.63 -47.05 13.62
C ASN A 402 8.34 -46.56 12.93
N GLY A 403 8.41 -46.09 11.68
CA GLY A 403 7.26 -45.62 10.90
C GLY A 403 6.59 -44.38 11.50
N GLU A 404 7.31 -43.57 12.27
CA GLU A 404 6.84 -42.27 12.75
C GLU A 404 7.08 -41.18 11.72
N GLN A 405 6.15 -40.23 11.64
CA GLN A 405 6.35 -39.00 10.89
C GLN A 405 7.32 -38.11 11.66
N LEU A 406 8.48 -37.85 11.07
CA LEU A 406 9.55 -37.05 11.65
C LEU A 406 9.33 -35.56 11.41
N ASP A 407 8.92 -35.18 10.21
CA ASP A 407 8.70 -33.80 9.80
C ASP A 407 7.80 -33.71 8.55
N THR A 408 7.40 -32.49 8.19
CA THR A 408 6.71 -32.17 6.93
C THR A 408 7.28 -30.92 6.30
N TYR A 409 7.34 -30.89 4.98
CA TYR A 409 7.80 -29.74 4.20
C TYR A 409 6.84 -29.43 3.06
N ALA A 410 6.60 -28.16 2.76
CA ALA A 410 5.82 -27.71 1.61
C ALA A 410 6.70 -26.86 0.68
N GLY A 411 6.57 -27.03 -0.63
CA GLY A 411 7.42 -26.45 -1.67
C GLY A 411 8.17 -27.54 -2.44
N GLY A 412 9.23 -27.17 -3.17
CA GLY A 412 10.01 -28.12 -3.97
C GLY A 412 10.74 -29.22 -3.19
N TYR A 413 11.54 -30.04 -3.88
CA TYR A 413 12.39 -31.02 -3.18
C TYR A 413 13.45 -30.32 -2.32
N PRO A 414 13.61 -30.66 -1.02
CA PRO A 414 14.48 -29.94 -0.10
C PRO A 414 15.94 -30.39 -0.23
N HIS A 415 16.74 -29.69 -1.04
CA HIS A 415 18.16 -29.99 -1.21
C HIS A 415 18.97 -29.41 -0.04
N VAL A 416 19.59 -30.29 0.74
CA VAL A 416 20.31 -29.92 1.95
C VAL A 416 21.72 -29.42 1.64
N SER A 417 22.08 -28.26 2.20
CA SER A 417 23.43 -27.67 2.13
C SER A 417 24.53 -28.59 2.69
N PRO A 418 25.82 -28.41 2.31
CA PRO A 418 26.92 -29.25 2.78
C PRO A 418 27.04 -29.38 4.30
N ASN A 419 26.86 -28.29 5.05
CA ASN A 419 26.92 -28.34 6.52
C ASN A 419 25.55 -28.54 7.19
N LYS A 420 24.52 -28.90 6.42
CA LYS A 420 23.15 -29.12 6.89
C LYS A 420 22.53 -27.93 7.65
N LYS A 421 22.89 -26.69 7.32
CA LYS A 421 22.27 -25.48 7.91
C LYS A 421 21.08 -24.94 7.13
N TYR A 422 21.06 -25.15 5.83
CA TYR A 422 20.05 -24.62 4.91
C TYR A 422 19.51 -25.70 3.99
N VAL A 423 18.29 -25.46 3.53
CA VAL A 423 17.62 -26.15 2.43
C VAL A 423 17.35 -25.15 1.34
N ILE A 424 17.60 -25.55 0.10
CA ILE A 424 17.12 -24.85 -1.08
C ILE A 424 16.15 -25.77 -1.79
N SER A 425 15.00 -25.25 -2.20
CA SER A 425 14.09 -26.00 -3.06
C SER A 425 13.47 -25.11 -4.11
N VAL A 426 13.04 -25.72 -5.21
CA VAL A 426 12.32 -25.04 -6.28
C VAL A 426 11.01 -25.76 -6.51
N ASP A 427 9.91 -25.04 -6.39
CA ASP A 427 8.60 -25.52 -6.81
C ASP A 427 8.21 -24.83 -8.12
N TYR A 428 7.56 -25.59 -9.00
CA TYR A 428 7.07 -25.12 -10.28
C TYR A 428 5.56 -25.23 -10.25
N ASP A 429 4.86 -24.19 -10.68
CA ASP A 429 3.43 -24.34 -10.92
C ASP A 429 3.22 -25.42 -11.99
N VAL A 430 2.30 -26.35 -11.72
CA VAL A 430 2.06 -27.52 -12.57
C VAL A 430 1.44 -27.11 -13.90
N GLU A 431 0.60 -26.08 -13.89
CA GLU A 431 -0.04 -25.54 -15.09
C GLU A 431 0.84 -24.49 -15.75
N CYS A 432 1.57 -23.71 -14.95
CA CYS A 432 2.39 -22.63 -15.44
C CYS A 432 3.87 -22.72 -15.01
N PRO A 433 4.68 -23.60 -15.62
CA PRO A 433 6.06 -23.82 -15.16
C PRO A 433 7.00 -22.62 -15.34
N SER A 434 6.60 -21.62 -16.14
CA SER A 434 7.23 -20.29 -16.19
C SER A 434 7.18 -19.61 -14.81
N GLN A 435 6.12 -19.85 -14.05
CA GLN A 435 5.95 -19.44 -12.65
C GLN A 435 6.58 -20.46 -11.71
N ARG A 436 7.48 -19.99 -10.85
CA ARG A 436 8.23 -20.85 -9.94
C ARG A 436 8.58 -20.13 -8.66
N THR A 437 8.66 -20.90 -7.57
CA THR A 437 9.02 -20.37 -6.26
C THR A 437 10.33 -21.01 -5.80
N VAL A 438 11.34 -20.18 -5.53
CA VAL A 438 12.57 -20.62 -4.88
C VAL A 438 12.42 -20.44 -3.38
N PHE A 439 12.64 -21.51 -2.63
CA PHE A 439 12.63 -21.53 -1.17
C PHE A 439 14.06 -21.56 -0.65
N ILE A 440 14.34 -20.72 0.34
CA ILE A 440 15.60 -20.71 1.09
C ILE A 440 15.23 -20.83 2.55
N ASP A 441 15.40 -22.03 3.10
CA ASP A 441 14.91 -22.41 4.41
C ASP A 441 16.06 -22.84 5.33
N LYS A 442 15.84 -22.75 6.64
CA LYS A 442 16.85 -23.08 7.65
C LYS A 442 16.58 -24.44 8.26
N ILE A 443 17.63 -25.20 8.53
CA ILE A 443 17.54 -26.42 9.34
C ILE A 443 17.90 -26.07 10.78
N THR A 444 17.00 -26.36 11.71
CA THR A 444 17.23 -26.22 13.16
C THR A 444 16.76 -27.48 13.88
N ASN A 445 17.63 -28.09 14.70
CA ASN A 445 17.32 -29.33 15.42
C ASN A 445 16.77 -30.44 14.49
N ASN A 446 17.40 -30.62 13.32
CA ASN A 446 17.01 -31.56 12.26
C ASN A 446 15.60 -31.33 11.66
N LYS A 447 14.98 -30.17 11.91
CA LYS A 447 13.71 -29.77 11.28
C LYS A 447 13.92 -28.63 10.31
N ILE A 448 13.14 -28.63 9.23
CA ILE A 448 13.19 -27.56 8.24
C ILE A 448 12.22 -26.45 8.64
N ILE A 449 12.75 -25.25 8.88
CA ILE A 449 12.02 -24.05 9.25
C ILE A 449 11.91 -23.15 8.03
N LYS A 450 10.67 -22.88 7.62
CA LYS A 450 10.35 -21.98 6.50
C LYS A 450 10.89 -20.58 6.77
N GLY A 451 11.63 -20.05 5.79
CA GLY A 451 12.28 -18.75 5.88
C GLY A 451 11.86 -17.84 4.74
N VAL A 452 12.43 -18.05 3.55
CA VAL A 452 12.32 -17.11 2.44
C VAL A 452 11.73 -17.78 1.21
N GLU A 453 10.74 -17.13 0.59
CA GLU A 453 10.12 -17.55 -0.66
C GLU A 453 10.29 -16.45 -1.70
N ILE A 454 10.86 -16.78 -2.85
CA ILE A 454 11.10 -15.85 -3.95
C ILE A 454 10.30 -16.34 -5.15
N TYR A 455 9.33 -15.54 -5.56
CA TYR A 455 8.41 -15.84 -6.65
C TYR A 455 8.98 -15.29 -7.95
N TYR A 456 9.14 -16.15 -8.95
CA TYR A 456 9.61 -15.78 -10.28
C TYR A 456 8.50 -16.04 -11.29
N ASN A 457 8.36 -15.12 -12.25
CA ASN A 457 7.60 -15.32 -13.47
C ASN A 457 8.51 -14.97 -14.65
N LEU A 458 8.66 -15.92 -15.57
CA LEU A 458 9.59 -15.82 -16.69
C LEU A 458 8.90 -15.54 -18.03
N GLU A 459 7.57 -15.45 -18.08
CA GLU A 459 6.84 -15.26 -19.35
C GLU A 459 7.34 -14.05 -20.14
N ASP A 460 7.66 -12.96 -19.46
CA ASP A 460 8.12 -11.71 -20.06
C ASP A 460 9.65 -11.56 -20.18
N ASN A 461 10.43 -12.61 -19.86
CA ASN A 461 11.88 -12.48 -19.63
C ASN A 461 12.75 -13.42 -20.48
N ASN A 462 12.17 -14.04 -21.50
CA ASN A 462 12.80 -15.10 -22.30
C ASN A 462 14.03 -14.66 -23.10
N GLU A 463 14.06 -13.39 -23.53
CA GLU A 463 15.15 -12.85 -24.36
C GLU A 463 16.51 -12.82 -23.65
N TYR A 464 16.51 -12.90 -22.32
CA TYR A 464 17.71 -12.82 -21.48
C TYR A 464 18.19 -14.18 -20.95
N ILE A 465 17.59 -15.28 -21.39
CA ILE A 465 17.88 -16.63 -20.87
C ILE A 465 18.54 -17.50 -21.96
N ASP A 466 19.83 -17.78 -21.76
CA ASP A 466 20.53 -18.85 -22.48
C ASP A 466 19.99 -20.25 -22.10
N LEU A 467 19.22 -20.84 -23.01
CA LEU A 467 18.67 -22.20 -22.90
C LEU A 467 19.65 -23.26 -23.41
N GLU A 468 19.75 -24.38 -22.70
CA GLU A 468 20.60 -25.53 -23.03
C GLU A 468 19.82 -26.85 -22.85
N LYS A 469 20.03 -27.82 -23.75
CA LYS A 469 19.54 -29.20 -23.57
C LYS A 469 20.50 -29.99 -22.69
N THR A 470 19.96 -30.78 -21.76
CA THR A 470 20.78 -31.64 -20.89
C THR A 470 20.03 -32.90 -20.45
N THR A 471 20.77 -34.00 -20.25
CA THR A 471 20.28 -35.25 -19.63
C THR A 471 20.54 -35.30 -18.13
N ASP A 472 21.18 -34.28 -17.57
CA ASP A 472 21.46 -34.19 -16.15
C ASP A 472 20.16 -34.14 -15.33
N THR A 473 20.06 -35.00 -14.32
CA THR A 473 18.89 -35.12 -13.46
C THR A 473 19.00 -34.31 -12.17
N ASN A 474 20.17 -33.71 -11.87
CA ASN A 474 20.36 -32.93 -10.66
C ASN A 474 19.72 -31.55 -10.79
N GLU A 475 18.88 -31.19 -9.83
CA GLU A 475 18.27 -29.86 -9.76
C GLU A 475 19.21 -28.83 -9.12
N ILE A 476 20.07 -29.24 -8.17
CA ILE A 476 20.95 -28.34 -7.42
C ILE A 476 22.39 -28.85 -7.34
N TYR A 477 23.34 -27.93 -7.48
CA TYR A 477 24.77 -28.16 -7.27
C TYR A 477 25.32 -27.22 -6.21
N TRP A 478 25.97 -27.76 -5.19
CA TRP A 478 26.59 -26.94 -4.14
C TRP A 478 28.05 -26.63 -4.47
N LEU A 479 28.39 -25.34 -4.45
CA LEU A 479 29.77 -24.84 -4.62
C LEU A 479 30.41 -24.49 -3.27
N SER A 480 29.60 -24.03 -2.32
CA SER A 480 29.97 -23.84 -0.92
C SER A 480 28.71 -23.99 -0.07
N ASN A 481 28.76 -23.60 1.20
CA ASN A 481 27.56 -23.61 2.04
C ASN A 481 26.55 -22.51 1.70
N THR A 482 27.00 -21.43 1.07
CA THR A 482 26.18 -20.25 0.73
C THR A 482 26.20 -19.96 -0.76
N GLU A 483 26.87 -20.79 -1.55
CA GLU A 483 26.92 -20.70 -3.01
C GLU A 483 26.45 -22.00 -3.63
N PHE A 484 25.48 -21.91 -4.54
CA PHE A 484 24.88 -23.04 -5.21
C PHE A 484 24.43 -22.65 -6.62
N ILE A 485 24.21 -23.65 -7.46
CA ILE A 485 23.64 -23.50 -8.79
C ILE A 485 22.31 -24.21 -8.79
N ILE A 486 21.26 -23.53 -9.24
CA ILE A 486 19.95 -24.11 -9.50
C ILE A 486 19.83 -24.35 -11.01
N LYS A 487 19.43 -25.58 -11.36
CA LYS A 487 18.93 -25.94 -12.68
C LYS A 487 17.45 -25.60 -12.74
N PHE A 488 17.10 -24.75 -13.69
CA PHE A 488 15.73 -24.32 -13.90
C PHE A 488 15.16 -24.93 -15.17
N TRP A 489 13.90 -25.36 -15.11
CA TRP A 489 13.17 -25.76 -16.30
C TRP A 489 12.95 -24.56 -17.24
N GLY A 490 13.31 -24.72 -18.51
CA GLY A 490 13.20 -23.71 -19.56
C GLY A 490 11.82 -23.69 -20.24
N ALA A 491 10.76 -24.08 -19.53
CA ALA A 491 9.40 -23.78 -19.92
C ALA A 491 9.12 -22.30 -19.62
N THR A 492 8.77 -21.56 -20.67
CA THR A 492 8.69 -20.10 -20.68
C THR A 492 7.27 -19.58 -20.78
N GLU A 493 6.29 -20.47 -20.95
CA GLU A 493 4.86 -20.18 -21.03
C GLU A 493 4.11 -21.28 -20.25
N CYS A 494 2.88 -20.99 -19.82
CA CYS A 494 2.03 -22.02 -19.23
C CYS A 494 1.75 -23.18 -20.21
N TYR A 495 1.59 -24.40 -19.68
CA TYR A 495 1.35 -25.64 -20.42
C TYR A 495 2.44 -25.98 -21.46
N SER A 496 3.61 -25.36 -21.37
CA SER A 496 4.74 -25.61 -22.25
C SER A 496 5.49 -26.89 -21.87
N ASP A 497 5.61 -27.80 -22.83
CA ASP A 497 6.54 -28.92 -22.75
C ASP A 497 7.91 -28.48 -23.30
N SER A 498 8.91 -28.38 -22.43
CA SER A 498 10.28 -27.99 -22.82
C SER A 498 11.29 -29.03 -22.36
N GLU A 499 12.22 -29.42 -23.24
CA GLU A 499 13.40 -30.20 -22.85
C GLU A 499 14.59 -29.30 -22.49
N ASN A 500 14.40 -27.98 -22.58
CA ASN A 500 15.45 -27.02 -22.36
C ASN A 500 15.52 -26.61 -20.90
N TYR A 501 16.71 -26.22 -20.47
CA TYR A 501 17.00 -25.79 -19.12
C TYR A 501 17.98 -24.62 -19.14
N PHE A 502 18.10 -23.94 -18.02
CA PHE A 502 19.14 -22.94 -17.80
C PHE A 502 19.60 -22.99 -16.34
N TYR A 503 20.73 -22.35 -16.05
CA TYR A 503 21.38 -22.45 -14.75
C TYR A 503 21.68 -21.08 -14.17
N TYR A 504 21.19 -20.85 -12.94
CA TYR A 504 21.52 -19.67 -12.16
C TYR A 504 22.43 -20.06 -10.99
N LYS A 505 23.58 -19.41 -10.92
CA LYS A 505 24.45 -19.44 -9.75
C LYS A 505 23.97 -18.40 -8.76
N TYR A 506 23.67 -18.84 -7.54
CA TYR A 506 23.31 -18.02 -6.40
C TYR A 506 24.46 -17.97 -5.39
N LYS A 507 24.59 -16.80 -4.75
CA LYS A 507 25.38 -16.60 -3.53
C LYS A 507 24.54 -15.84 -2.51
N ILE A 508 24.32 -16.47 -1.37
CA ILE A 508 23.62 -15.87 -0.22
C ILE A 508 24.50 -14.77 0.39
N LYS A 509 23.93 -13.55 0.52
CA LYS A 509 24.59 -12.43 1.21
C LYS A 509 24.18 -12.39 2.68
N GLN A 510 24.95 -11.67 3.49
CA GLN A 510 24.67 -11.51 4.92
C GLN A 510 23.25 -11.01 5.22
N PRO A 511 22.67 -10.04 4.50
CA PRO A 511 21.30 -9.60 4.77
C PRO A 511 20.25 -10.69 4.63
N LEU A 512 20.44 -11.67 3.73
CA LEU A 512 19.53 -12.81 3.63
C LEU A 512 19.72 -13.81 4.78
N LEU A 513 20.96 -14.06 5.20
CA LEU A 513 21.22 -14.87 6.40
C LEU A 513 20.54 -14.26 7.63
N ASP A 514 20.56 -12.93 7.70
CA ASP A 514 19.92 -12.17 8.77
C ASP A 514 18.39 -12.34 8.79
N LEU A 515 17.75 -12.41 7.61
CA LEU A 515 16.33 -12.72 7.47
C LEU A 515 16.00 -14.14 7.96
N LEU A 516 16.87 -15.11 7.68
CA LEU A 516 16.68 -16.52 8.09
C LEU A 516 16.84 -16.77 9.60
N GLU A 517 17.37 -15.79 10.35
CA GLU A 517 17.51 -15.84 11.81
C GLU A 517 16.36 -15.15 12.55
N VAL A 518 15.42 -14.53 11.82
CA VAL A 518 14.23 -13.91 12.41
C VAL A 518 13.27 -15.00 12.86
N LYS A 519 12.86 -14.94 14.12
CA LYS A 519 11.95 -15.91 14.75
C LYS A 519 10.51 -15.47 14.67
#